data_AF-A0A7V0QZ87-F1
#
_entry.id   AF-A0A7V0QZ87-F1
#
_cell.length_a   1.000
_cell.length_b   1.000
_cell.length_c   1.000
_cell.angle_alpha   90.00
_cell.angle_beta   90.00
_cell.angle_gamma   90.00
#
_symmetry.space_group_name_H-M   'P 1'
#
loop_
_entity.id
_entity.type
_entity.pdbx_description
1 polymer ?
#
loop_
_entity_poly.entity_id
_entity_poly.type
_entity_poly.pdbx_seq_one_letter_code
_entity_poly.pdbx_strand_id
1 'polypeptide(L)'
;MSDLYQSGLIATLHNLNKRNLDKIEAELLWYSQDRPIALILPSLFAELSGEALKGIIEQLTEVKYLKEIVIALGPCTKEEFLFARDFFSALPQKKTIIWNSGKRISEIYRAIEDSGLKLGDAGKGMSAWIAYGYVLSRKEFRVITLHDCDIITYSRELLARLCYPVTNPNLDYDFCKGYYSRVT
;
A
#
# COMPACT_ATOMS: atom_id res chain seq x y z
N MET A 1 -12.15 25.20 9.77
CA MET A 1 -11.29 24.52 8.77
C MET A 1 -10.57 23.39 9.49
N SER A 2 -10.92 22.13 9.21
CA SER A 2 -10.18 20.96 9.73
C SER A 2 -8.70 21.01 9.33
N ASP A 3 -8.41 21.57 8.16
CA ASP A 3 -7.07 21.63 7.57
C ASP A 3 -6.08 22.53 8.32
N LEU A 4 -6.50 23.29 9.33
CA LEU A 4 -5.61 24.12 10.16
C LEU A 4 -5.58 23.66 11.62
N TYR A 5 -6.25 22.56 11.94
CA TYR A 5 -6.24 22.00 13.28
C TYR A 5 -4.92 21.28 13.56
N GLN A 6 -4.25 21.64 14.65
CA GLN A 6 -3.05 20.98 15.14
C GLN A 6 -3.24 20.62 16.62
N SER A 7 -3.01 19.35 16.95
CA SER A 7 -3.07 18.87 18.34
C SER A 7 -1.74 19.05 19.09
N GLY A 8 -0.67 19.48 18.41
CA GLY A 8 0.68 19.67 18.96
C GLY A 8 1.50 18.38 19.14
N LEU A 9 0.84 17.22 19.30
CA LEU A 9 1.49 15.90 19.44
C LEU A 9 1.74 15.20 18.10
N ILE A 10 0.96 15.54 17.08
CA ILE A 10 1.04 14.94 15.74
C ILE A 10 1.34 16.07 14.76
N ALA A 11 2.45 15.93 14.04
CA ALA A 11 2.82 16.88 12.99
C ALA A 11 1.82 16.77 11.82
N THR A 12 1.08 17.84 11.58
CA THR A 12 0.18 17.93 10.41
C THR A 12 0.92 18.57 9.24
N LEU A 13 1.09 17.82 8.16
CA LEU A 13 1.67 18.32 6.91
C LEU A 13 0.58 18.97 6.04
N HIS A 14 0.41 20.27 6.25
CA HIS A 14 -0.63 21.06 5.58
C HIS A 14 -0.39 21.19 4.08
N ASN A 15 -1.48 21.13 3.32
CA ASN A 15 -1.45 21.34 1.87
C ASN A 15 -1.63 22.83 1.53
N LEU A 16 -0.66 23.67 1.91
CA LEU A 16 -0.76 25.13 1.79
C LEU A 16 -0.52 25.65 0.36
N ASN A 17 -0.03 24.81 -0.55
CA ASN A 17 0.17 25.14 -1.96
C ASN A 17 0.15 23.87 -2.81
N LYS A 18 -0.21 23.99 -4.09
CA LYS A 18 0.03 22.92 -5.08
C LYS A 18 1.53 22.71 -5.22
N ARG A 19 2.09 21.78 -4.44
CA ARG A 19 3.47 21.34 -4.64
C ARG A 19 3.59 20.73 -6.03
N ASN A 20 4.69 21.02 -6.71
CA ASN A 20 4.98 20.42 -7.99
C ASN A 20 5.18 18.90 -7.77
N LEU A 21 4.20 18.11 -8.20
CA LEU A 21 4.20 16.65 -8.04
C LEU A 21 5.46 16.04 -8.68
N ASP A 22 5.83 16.50 -9.88
CA ASP A 22 6.99 15.98 -10.60
C ASP A 22 8.29 16.18 -9.81
N LYS A 23 8.40 17.29 -9.08
CA LYS A 23 9.53 17.52 -8.16
C LYS A 23 9.54 16.51 -7.01
N ILE A 24 8.39 16.27 -6.37
CA ILE A 24 8.27 15.30 -5.26
C ILE A 24 8.62 13.90 -5.77
N GLU A 25 8.10 13.50 -6.92
CA GLU A 25 8.36 12.18 -7.49
C GLU A 25 9.80 12.00 -7.95
N ALA A 26 10.44 13.05 -8.50
CA ALA A 26 11.86 13.03 -8.82
C ALA A 26 12.73 12.83 -7.57
N GLU A 27 12.41 13.52 -6.47
CA GLU A 27 13.08 13.32 -5.19
C GLU A 27 12.82 11.92 -4.61
N LEU A 28 11.57 11.43 -4.66
CA LEU A 28 11.25 10.06 -4.24
C LEU A 28 12.02 9.02 -5.04
N LEU A 29 12.13 9.19 -6.36
CA LEU A 29 12.88 8.29 -7.24
C LEU A 29 14.36 8.27 -6.89
N TRP A 30 14.92 9.42 -6.52
CA TRP A 30 16.29 9.52 -6.03
C TRP A 30 16.46 8.82 -4.68
N TYR A 31 15.64 9.15 -3.69
CA TYR A 31 15.74 8.55 -2.36
C TYR A 31 15.43 7.05 -2.34
N SER A 32 14.56 6.56 -3.23
CA SER A 32 14.17 5.15 -3.29
C SER A 32 15.31 4.22 -3.71
N GLN A 33 16.42 4.75 -4.24
CA GLN A 33 17.62 3.95 -4.55
C GLN A 33 18.23 3.37 -3.27
N ASP A 34 18.36 4.18 -2.22
CA ASP A 34 18.92 3.76 -0.92
C ASP A 34 17.83 3.41 0.10
N ARG A 35 16.60 3.87 -0.10
CA ARG A 35 15.45 3.63 0.78
C ARG A 35 14.30 3.00 0.00
N PRO A 36 14.40 1.73 -0.42
CA PRO A 36 13.40 1.15 -1.31
C PRO A 36 12.00 1.08 -0.69
N ILE A 37 11.00 1.39 -1.52
CA ILE A 37 9.60 1.52 -1.12
C ILE A 37 8.82 0.30 -1.63
N ALA A 38 8.12 -0.38 -0.71
CA ALA A 38 7.08 -1.36 -1.05
C ALA A 38 5.69 -0.71 -0.90
N LEU A 39 4.82 -0.90 -1.89
CA LEU A 39 3.40 -0.55 -1.79
C LEU A 39 2.58 -1.82 -1.57
N ILE A 40 1.81 -1.87 -0.49
CA ILE A 40 0.86 -2.93 -0.18
C ILE A 40 -0.55 -2.50 -0.61
N LEU A 41 -1.23 -3.40 -1.32
CA LEU A 41 -2.63 -3.27 -1.75
C LEU A 41 -3.42 -4.47 -1.20
N PRO A 42 -4.06 -4.34 -0.02
CA PRO A 42 -4.97 -5.36 0.49
C PRO A 42 -6.27 -5.30 -0.31
N SER A 43 -6.54 -6.34 -1.09
CA SER A 43 -7.67 -6.35 -2.01
C SER A 43 -8.56 -7.58 -1.85
N LEU A 44 -9.87 -7.36 -1.88
CA LEU A 44 -10.86 -8.41 -2.04
C LEU A 44 -11.05 -8.69 -3.54
N PHE A 45 -11.33 -9.94 -3.91
CA PHE A 45 -11.58 -10.27 -5.32
C PHE A 45 -12.71 -9.44 -5.95
N ALA A 46 -13.75 -9.15 -5.17
CA ALA A 46 -14.88 -8.32 -5.60
C ALA A 46 -14.48 -6.90 -6.05
N GLU A 47 -13.32 -6.38 -5.63
CA GLU A 47 -12.86 -5.04 -6.00
C GLU A 47 -12.24 -5.00 -7.41
N LEU A 48 -11.84 -6.15 -7.98
CA LEU A 48 -11.22 -6.20 -9.31
C LEU A 48 -12.16 -5.81 -10.44
N SER A 49 -13.47 -5.93 -10.23
CA SER A 49 -14.48 -5.44 -11.17
C SER A 49 -14.77 -3.94 -11.01
N GLY A 50 -14.35 -3.33 -9.88
CA GLY A 50 -14.63 -1.94 -9.53
C GLY A 50 -13.80 -0.92 -10.30
N GLU A 51 -14.40 0.23 -10.58
CA GLU A 51 -13.74 1.35 -11.27
C GLU A 51 -12.59 1.94 -10.44
N ALA A 52 -12.71 1.95 -9.11
CA ALA A 52 -11.69 2.47 -8.21
C ALA A 52 -10.35 1.75 -8.40
N LEU A 53 -10.34 0.41 -8.40
CA LEU A 53 -9.09 -0.34 -8.55
C LEU A 53 -8.49 -0.18 -9.94
N LYS A 54 -9.30 -0.11 -11.00
CA LYS A 54 -8.80 0.18 -12.35
C LYS A 54 -8.09 1.54 -12.40
N GLY A 55 -8.72 2.59 -11.85
CA GLY A 55 -8.12 3.91 -11.76
C GLY A 55 -6.83 3.93 -10.91
N ILE A 56 -6.78 3.17 -9.80
CA ILE A 56 -5.56 3.00 -9.02
C ILE A 56 -4.44 2.39 -9.87
N ILE A 57 -4.72 1.32 -10.61
CA ILE A 57 -3.72 0.67 -11.46
C ILE A 57 -3.21 1.62 -12.55
N GLU A 58 -4.10 2.34 -13.22
CA GLU A 58 -3.73 3.37 -14.22
C GLU A 58 -2.83 4.47 -13.64
N GLN A 59 -3.09 4.93 -12.41
CA GLN A 59 -2.20 5.90 -11.76
C GLN A 59 -0.85 5.27 -11.40
N LEU A 60 -0.86 4.01 -10.95
CA LEU A 60 0.34 3.30 -10.53
C LEU A 60 1.26 2.96 -11.70
N THR A 61 0.79 2.80 -12.95
CA THR A 61 1.69 2.54 -14.09
C THR A 61 2.70 3.66 -14.31
N GLU A 62 2.35 4.89 -13.93
CA GLU A 62 3.20 6.07 -14.07
C GLU A 62 4.18 6.26 -12.89
N VAL A 63 4.06 5.48 -11.81
CA VAL A 63 4.85 5.63 -10.58
C VAL A 63 6.18 4.88 -10.66
N LYS A 64 7.29 5.61 -10.64
CA LYS A 64 8.64 5.05 -10.87
C LYS A 64 9.47 4.75 -9.61
N TYR A 65 9.09 5.29 -8.46
CA TYR A 65 9.87 5.16 -7.21
C TYR A 65 9.51 3.91 -6.38
N LEU A 66 8.52 3.12 -6.80
CA LEU A 66 8.14 1.88 -6.12
C LEU A 66 9.04 0.73 -6.57
N LYS A 67 9.70 0.08 -5.62
CA LYS A 67 10.52 -1.11 -5.91
C LYS A 67 9.65 -2.35 -6.10
N GLU A 68 8.57 -2.48 -5.33
CA GLU A 68 7.63 -3.60 -5.44
C GLU A 68 6.22 -3.20 -5.03
N ILE A 69 5.23 -3.71 -5.76
CA ILE A 69 3.81 -3.66 -5.40
C ILE A 69 3.39 -5.05 -4.91
N VAL A 70 2.97 -5.14 -3.66
CA VAL A 70 2.52 -6.37 -3.01
C VAL A 70 1.01 -6.35 -2.89
N ILE A 71 0.33 -7.19 -3.67
CA ILE A 71 -1.11 -7.34 -3.64
C ILE A 71 -1.46 -8.48 -2.70
N ALA A 72 -2.15 -8.19 -1.61
CA ALA A 72 -2.65 -9.20 -0.69
C ALA A 72 -4.10 -9.52 -1.04
N LEU A 73 -4.29 -10.57 -1.83
CA LEU A 73 -5.59 -10.93 -2.40
C LEU A 73 -6.30 -11.99 -1.58
N GLY A 74 -7.54 -11.71 -1.21
CA GLY A 74 -8.49 -12.76 -0.85
C GLY A 74 -9.39 -12.44 0.35
N PRO A 75 -10.26 -13.39 0.72
CA PRO A 75 -10.33 -14.77 0.19
C PRO A 75 -10.82 -14.85 -1.26
N CYS A 76 -10.27 -15.79 -2.04
CA CYS A 76 -10.69 -16.08 -3.43
C CYS A 76 -10.37 -17.52 -3.85
N THR A 77 -11.00 -18.01 -4.93
CA THR A 77 -10.70 -19.31 -5.55
C THR A 77 -9.41 -19.28 -6.37
N LYS A 78 -9.00 -20.43 -6.90
CA LYS A 78 -7.82 -20.53 -7.77
C LYS A 78 -8.05 -19.80 -9.09
N GLU A 79 -9.24 -19.95 -9.67
CA GLU A 79 -9.64 -19.33 -10.92
C GLU A 79 -9.66 -17.80 -10.78
N GLU A 80 -10.22 -17.32 -9.67
CA GLU A 80 -10.22 -15.90 -9.30
C GLU A 80 -8.79 -15.36 -9.09
N PHE A 81 -7.92 -16.14 -8.46
CA PHE A 81 -6.51 -15.78 -8.30
C PHE A 81 -5.77 -15.67 -9.65
N LEU A 82 -6.03 -16.60 -10.58
CA LEU A 82 -5.44 -16.56 -11.92
C LEU A 82 -5.92 -15.32 -12.70
N PHE A 83 -7.23 -15.02 -12.62
CA PHE A 83 -7.77 -13.79 -13.18
C PHE A 83 -7.10 -12.55 -12.60
N ALA A 84 -6.95 -12.49 -11.27
CA ALA A 84 -6.28 -11.39 -10.60
C ALA A 84 -4.82 -11.22 -11.06
N ARG A 85 -4.10 -12.33 -11.21
CA ARG A 85 -2.73 -12.31 -11.73
C ARG A 85 -2.63 -11.66 -13.10
N ASP A 86 -3.58 -11.98 -13.98
CA ASP A 86 -3.61 -11.41 -15.32
C ASP A 86 -4.05 -9.93 -15.28
N PHE A 87 -5.00 -9.56 -14.40
CA PHE A 87 -5.42 -8.17 -14.16
C PHE A 87 -4.25 -7.27 -13.70
N PHE A 88 -3.50 -7.70 -12.69
CA PHE A 88 -2.34 -6.94 -12.16
C PHE A 88 -1.10 -7.02 -13.07
N SER A 89 -1.13 -7.78 -14.17
CA SER A 89 -0.02 -7.85 -15.12
C SER A 89 0.27 -6.52 -15.81
N ALA A 90 -0.73 -5.62 -15.86
CA ALA A 90 -0.64 -4.27 -16.38
C ALA A 90 0.37 -3.38 -15.64
N LEU A 91 0.70 -3.69 -14.38
CA LEU A 91 1.70 -2.95 -13.61
C LEU A 91 3.12 -3.23 -14.15
N PRO A 92 3.87 -2.19 -14.56
CA PRO A 92 5.22 -2.34 -15.08
C PRO A 92 6.26 -2.67 -13.98
N GLN A 93 5.98 -2.34 -12.72
CA GLN A 93 6.87 -2.61 -11.59
C GLN A 93 6.96 -4.11 -11.28
N LYS A 94 7.91 -4.49 -10.43
CA LYS A 94 7.87 -5.79 -9.77
C LYS A 94 6.58 -5.88 -8.96
N LYS A 95 5.84 -6.98 -9.15
CA LYS A 95 4.61 -7.25 -8.42
C LYS A 95 4.65 -8.64 -7.81
N THR A 96 4.11 -8.74 -6.60
CA THR A 96 3.90 -10.00 -5.91
C THR A 96 2.45 -10.07 -5.49
N ILE A 97 1.78 -11.18 -5.81
CA ILE A 97 0.40 -11.41 -5.40
C ILE A 97 0.40 -12.53 -4.36
N ILE A 98 -0.02 -12.20 -3.15
CA ILE A 98 -0.21 -13.13 -2.06
C ILE A 98 -1.64 -13.65 -2.13
N TRP A 99 -1.80 -14.96 -2.35
CA TRP A 99 -3.11 -15.62 -2.30
C TRP A 99 -3.41 -16.01 -0.85
N ASN A 100 -4.20 -15.20 -0.15
CA ASN A 100 -4.43 -15.39 1.29
C ASN A 100 -5.18 -16.68 1.62
N SER A 101 -6.08 -17.14 0.74
CA SER A 101 -6.74 -18.45 0.87
C SER A 101 -5.95 -19.59 0.21
N GLY A 102 -4.74 -19.32 -0.30
CA GLY A 102 -3.88 -20.31 -0.92
C GLY A 102 -3.18 -21.20 0.10
N LYS A 103 -2.93 -22.46 -0.29
CA LYS A 103 -2.33 -23.50 0.58
C LYS A 103 -1.10 -23.02 1.37
N ARG A 104 -0.17 -22.32 0.70
CA ARG A 104 1.07 -21.83 1.31
C ARG A 104 0.83 -20.81 2.42
N ILE A 105 -0.16 -19.92 2.26
CA ILE A 105 -0.50 -18.92 3.28
C ILE A 105 -1.32 -19.57 4.40
N SER A 106 -2.18 -20.53 4.08
CA SER A 106 -2.88 -21.32 5.10
C SER A 106 -1.94 -22.08 6.03
N GLU A 107 -0.82 -22.58 5.52
CA GLU A 107 0.24 -23.20 6.34
C GLU A 107 0.91 -22.18 7.27
N ILE A 108 1.14 -20.95 6.80
CA ILE A 108 1.66 -19.86 7.63
C ILE A 108 0.65 -19.47 8.71
N TYR A 109 -0.64 -19.38 8.38
CA TYR A 109 -1.67 -19.10 9.37
C TYR A 109 -1.69 -20.13 10.50
N ARG A 110 -1.65 -21.43 10.15
CA ARG A 110 -1.58 -22.50 11.16
C ARG A 110 -0.33 -22.37 12.03
N ALA A 111 0.84 -22.11 11.43
CA ALA A 111 2.07 -21.93 12.19
C ALA A 111 1.99 -20.74 13.17
N ILE A 112 1.28 -19.66 12.80
CA ILE A 112 1.04 -18.51 13.69
C ILE A 112 0.10 -18.92 14.84
N GLU A 113 -1.00 -19.62 14.56
CA GLU A 113 -1.93 -20.09 15.59
C GLU A 113 -1.28 -21.11 16.54
N ASP A 114 -0.48 -22.02 16.01
CA ASP A 114 0.29 -23.02 16.77
C ASP A 114 1.32 -22.36 17.70
N SER A 115 1.79 -21.15 17.35
CA SER A 115 2.65 -20.35 18.23
C SER A 115 1.90 -19.63 19.36
N GLY A 116 0.57 -19.79 19.43
CA GLY A 116 -0.29 -19.17 20.44
C GLY A 116 -0.84 -17.80 20.06
N LEU A 117 -0.61 -17.32 18.82
CA LEU A 117 -1.12 -16.04 18.34
C LEU A 117 -2.45 -16.22 17.61
N LYS A 118 -3.51 -15.60 18.12
CA LYS A 118 -4.84 -15.62 17.49
C LYS A 118 -4.88 -14.67 16.29
N LEU A 119 -5.24 -15.18 15.11
CA LEU A 119 -5.27 -14.40 13.87
C LEU A 119 -6.52 -13.52 13.71
N GLY A 120 -7.62 -13.84 14.40
CA GLY A 120 -8.90 -13.13 14.26
C GLY A 120 -9.62 -13.45 12.95
N ASP A 121 -10.56 -12.60 12.55
CA ASP A 121 -11.41 -12.83 11.38
C ASP A 121 -10.70 -12.51 10.06
N ALA A 122 -11.03 -13.29 9.03
CA ALA A 122 -10.53 -13.06 7.67
C ALA A 122 -11.01 -11.70 7.13
N GLY A 123 -10.11 -10.97 6.46
CA GLY A 123 -10.42 -9.70 5.83
C GLY A 123 -9.18 -8.85 5.54
N LYS A 124 -9.40 -7.59 5.11
CA LYS A 124 -8.33 -6.65 4.72
C LYS A 124 -7.26 -6.47 5.82
N GLY A 125 -7.65 -6.49 7.09
CA GLY A 125 -6.72 -6.39 8.22
C GLY A 125 -5.72 -7.54 8.26
N MET A 126 -6.20 -8.78 8.20
CA MET A 126 -5.34 -9.98 8.14
C MET A 126 -4.48 -9.98 6.86
N SER A 127 -5.07 -9.61 5.72
CA SER A 127 -4.35 -9.47 4.45
C SER A 127 -3.17 -8.49 4.54
N ALA A 128 -3.37 -7.35 5.19
CA ALA A 128 -2.32 -6.35 5.41
C ALA A 128 -1.20 -6.91 6.30
N TRP A 129 -1.53 -7.59 7.40
CA TRP A 129 -0.54 -8.19 8.31
C TRP A 129 0.35 -9.23 7.63
N ILE A 130 -0.24 -10.10 6.79
CA ILE A 130 0.54 -11.08 6.02
C ILE A 130 1.45 -10.38 5.02
N ALA A 131 0.97 -9.35 4.33
CA ALA A 131 1.79 -8.57 3.41
C ALA A 131 2.95 -7.86 4.13
N TYR A 132 2.71 -7.31 5.33
CA TYR A 132 3.79 -6.75 6.15
C TYR A 132 4.83 -7.82 6.51
N GLY A 133 4.39 -9.00 6.94
CA GLY A 133 5.28 -10.12 7.22
C GLY A 133 6.13 -10.52 6.00
N TYR A 134 5.49 -10.61 4.82
CA TYR A 134 6.20 -10.85 3.56
C TYR A 134 7.26 -9.76 3.31
N VAL A 135 6.89 -8.49 3.32
CA VAL A 135 7.82 -7.36 3.04
C VAL A 135 8.97 -7.32 4.05
N LEU A 136 8.70 -7.48 5.34
CA LEU A 136 9.71 -7.46 6.41
C LEU A 136 10.67 -8.64 6.30
N SER A 137 10.19 -9.83 5.93
CA SER A 137 11.04 -11.02 5.76
C SER A 137 12.12 -10.86 4.69
N ARG A 138 11.91 -9.94 3.73
CA ARG A 138 12.82 -9.69 2.60
C ARG A 138 14.05 -8.87 2.99
N LYS A 139 13.99 -8.12 4.10
CA LYS A 139 15.08 -7.26 4.61
C LYS A 139 15.67 -6.29 3.58
N GLU A 140 14.89 -5.91 2.56
CA GLU A 140 15.34 -5.08 1.44
C GLU A 140 14.62 -3.73 1.33
N PHE A 141 13.52 -3.55 2.06
CA PHE A 141 12.68 -2.35 2.01
C PHE A 141 12.94 -1.48 3.23
N ARG A 142 13.05 -0.18 3.01
CA ARG A 142 13.14 0.81 4.09
C ARG A 142 11.78 1.42 4.42
N VAL A 143 10.90 1.48 3.42
CA VAL A 143 9.58 2.11 3.53
C VAL A 143 8.52 1.13 3.10
N ILE A 144 7.46 1.03 3.89
CA ILE A 144 6.26 0.27 3.57
C ILE A 144 5.09 1.24 3.52
N THR A 145 4.41 1.28 2.39
CA THR A 145 3.22 2.11 2.17
C THR A 145 2.02 1.19 1.97
N LEU A 146 0.85 1.56 2.47
CA LEU A 146 -0.40 0.82 2.27
C LEU A 146 -1.48 1.75 1.73
N HIS A 147 -2.20 1.30 0.72
CA HIS A 147 -3.43 1.94 0.25
C HIS A 147 -4.59 0.96 0.21
N ASP A 148 -5.78 1.47 0.51
CA ASP A 148 -7.02 0.76 0.24
C ASP A 148 -7.30 0.74 -1.28
N CYS A 149 -7.91 -0.36 -1.73
CA CYS A 149 -8.22 -0.60 -3.14
C CYS A 149 -9.58 -0.02 -3.60
N ASP A 150 -10.28 0.73 -2.75
CA ASP A 150 -11.61 1.30 -3.00
C ASP A 150 -11.61 2.84 -3.11
N ILE A 151 -10.43 3.45 -3.28
CA ILE A 151 -10.28 4.90 -3.42
C ILE A 151 -10.62 5.33 -4.85
N ILE A 152 -11.85 5.83 -5.05
CA ILE A 152 -12.33 6.31 -6.37
C ILE A 152 -11.52 7.50 -6.89
N THR A 153 -11.14 8.42 -6.01
CA THR A 153 -10.40 9.65 -6.36
C THR A 153 -8.88 9.48 -6.24
N TYR A 154 -8.38 8.25 -6.43
CA TYR A 154 -6.96 7.96 -6.30
C TYR A 154 -6.13 8.77 -7.30
N SER A 155 -5.02 9.32 -6.83
CA SER A 155 -4.08 10.06 -7.67
C SER A 155 -2.66 9.74 -7.23
N ARG A 156 -1.70 9.90 -8.15
CA ARG A 156 -0.27 9.82 -7.82
C ARG A 156 0.14 10.76 -6.69
N GLU A 157 -0.51 11.91 -6.58
CA GLU A 157 -0.26 12.86 -5.49
C GLU A 157 -0.55 12.24 -4.12
N LEU A 158 -1.63 11.47 -3.99
CA LEU A 158 -1.98 10.79 -2.74
C LEU A 158 -0.83 9.88 -2.27
N LEU A 159 -0.31 9.05 -3.17
CA LEU A 159 0.79 8.13 -2.88
C LEU A 159 2.10 8.89 -2.59
N ALA A 160 2.44 9.86 -3.44
CA ALA A 160 3.68 10.61 -3.30
C ALA A 160 3.73 11.34 -1.94
N ARG A 161 2.62 11.94 -1.52
CA ARG A 161 2.50 12.62 -0.23
C ARG A 161 2.59 11.67 0.97
N LEU A 162 2.09 10.44 0.83
CA LEU A 162 2.18 9.44 1.89
C LEU A 162 3.62 8.92 2.04
N CYS A 163 4.32 8.69 0.92
CA CYS A 163 5.69 8.18 0.92
C CYS A 163 6.74 9.24 1.32
N TYR A 164 6.55 10.49 0.90
CA TYR A 164 7.60 11.50 0.97
C TYR A 164 8.15 11.78 2.39
N PRO A 165 7.32 11.94 3.44
CA PRO A 165 7.82 12.26 4.78
C PRO A 165 8.71 11.17 5.38
N VAL A 166 8.43 9.91 5.05
CA VAL A 166 9.15 8.73 5.60
C VAL A 166 10.32 8.29 4.72
N THR A 167 10.32 8.71 3.45
CA THR A 167 11.40 8.41 2.49
C THR A 167 12.46 9.50 2.49
N ASN A 168 12.09 10.78 2.62
CA ASN A 168 13.04 11.88 2.60
C ASN A 168 13.90 11.88 3.88
N PRO A 169 15.24 11.70 3.79
CA PRO A 169 16.13 11.64 4.94
C PRO A 169 16.20 12.94 5.75
N ASN A 170 15.81 14.08 5.17
CA ASN A 170 15.86 15.39 5.85
C ASN A 170 14.62 15.66 6.72
N LEU A 171 13.54 14.88 6.57
CA LEU A 171 12.30 15.08 7.33
C LEU A 171 12.20 14.19 8.56
N ASP A 172 12.92 13.06 8.58
CA ASP A 172 13.09 12.16 9.72
C ASP A 172 11.78 11.70 10.40
N TYR A 173 10.71 11.51 9.62
CA TYR A 173 9.48 10.88 10.12
C TYR A 173 9.55 9.35 9.98
N ASP A 174 9.18 8.64 11.03
CA ASP A 174 9.05 7.17 11.01
C ASP A 174 7.68 6.69 10.51
N PHE A 175 6.66 7.56 10.57
CA PHE A 175 5.28 7.21 10.24
C PHE A 175 4.56 8.38 9.57
N CYS A 176 3.81 8.07 8.51
CA CYS A 176 2.90 9.01 7.86
C CYS A 176 1.57 8.32 7.59
N LYS A 177 0.47 9.04 7.82
CA LYS A 177 -0.88 8.54 7.55
C LYS A 177 -1.73 9.64 6.93
N GLY A 178 -2.42 9.29 5.85
CA GLY A 178 -3.48 10.12 5.28
C GLY A 178 -4.74 10.06 6.14
N TYR A 179 -5.40 11.21 6.31
CA TYR A 179 -6.70 11.31 6.96
C TYR A 179 -7.64 12.12 6.06
N TYR A 180 -8.92 11.78 6.09
CA TYR A 180 -9.97 12.53 5.41
C TYR A 180 -11.14 12.74 6.37
N SER A 181 -11.77 13.89 6.29
CA SER A 181 -12.98 14.19 7.06
C SER A 181 -14.16 13.41 6.48
N ARG A 182 -14.85 12.65 7.35
CA ARG A 182 -16.19 12.16 7.06
C ARG A 182 -17.17 13.15 7.69
N VAL A 183 -17.94 13.84 6.84
CA VAL A 183 -19.02 14.72 7.29
C VAL A 183 -20.33 14.03 6.90
N THR A 184 -21.18 13.80 7.89
CA THR A 184 -22.55 13.28 7.73
C THR A 184 -23.54 14.39 8.01
#